data_AF-A0A8S2TMH3-F1
#
_entry.id   AF-A0A8S2TMH3-F1
#
_cell.length_a   1.000
_cell.length_b   1.000
_cell.length_c   1.000
_cell.angle_alpha   90.00
_cell.angle_beta   90.00
_cell.angle_gamma   90.00
#
_symmetry.space_group_name_H-M   'P 1'
#
loop_
_entity.id
_entity.type
_entity.pdbx_description
1 polymer ?
#
loop_
_entity_poly.entity_id
_entity_poly.type
_entity_poly.pdbx_seq_one_letter_code
_entity_poly.pdbx_strand_id
1 'polypeptide(L)'
;IYHILLSFANAIKTAARPSQTQVQPHSKSSNLLVKFRAHLDIKEHDGKGNFEFVQRSDKAVFKLRKDMSKKISVTLHQIRGVPLNIKQCFGMFLAQGRNTRKNKLQLLDMEMMEKSDDGKYTIQSNWDPLGHYPKELAHLNEETAK
;
A
#
# COMPACT_ATOMS: atom_id res chain seq x y z
N ILE A 1 -14.35 5.94 9.46
CA ILE A 1 -13.54 6.32 8.28
C ILE A 1 -12.10 5.94 8.61
N TYR A 2 -11.63 4.76 8.19
CA TYR A 2 -10.25 4.36 8.47
C TYR A 2 -9.34 5.01 7.44
N HIS A 3 -8.42 5.84 7.93
CA HIS A 3 -7.28 6.28 7.14
C HIS A 3 -6.36 5.06 7.05
N ILE A 4 -6.59 4.18 6.06
CA ILE A 4 -5.52 3.30 5.60
C ILE A 4 -4.47 4.28 5.06
N LEU A 5 -3.43 4.51 5.86
CA LEU A 5 -2.23 5.23 5.44
C LEU A 5 -1.55 4.35 4.39
N LEU A 6 -2.09 4.34 3.17
CA LEU A 6 -1.35 3.98 1.99
C LEU A 6 -0.36 5.13 1.82
N SER A 7 0.83 4.98 2.38
CA SER A 7 1.90 5.97 2.39
C SER A 7 2.46 6.17 0.97
N PHE A 8 1.66 6.77 0.09
CA PHE A 8 2.11 7.38 -1.17
C PHE A 8 2.53 8.85 -0.98
N ALA A 9 2.69 9.30 0.27
CA ALA A 9 2.78 10.73 0.54
C ALA A 9 4.14 11.39 0.23
N ASN A 10 5.23 10.65 -0.05
CA ASN A 10 6.54 11.29 -0.29
C ASN A 10 7.45 10.66 -1.37
N ALA A 11 7.07 9.56 -2.02
CA ALA A 11 7.96 8.90 -3.01
C ALA A 11 8.04 9.62 -4.38
N ILE A 12 7.26 10.69 -4.60
CA ILE A 12 7.27 11.47 -5.86
C ILE A 12 7.55 12.93 -5.54
N LYS A 13 8.74 13.23 -5.02
CA LYS A 13 9.28 14.60 -5.01
C LYS A 13 10.69 14.71 -5.63
N THR A 14 11.28 13.62 -6.10
CA THR A 14 12.67 13.62 -6.59
C THR A 14 12.84 13.23 -8.07
N ALA A 15 11.76 13.16 -8.85
CA ALA A 15 11.86 12.91 -10.30
C ALA A 15 11.87 14.19 -11.17
N ALA A 16 11.87 15.38 -10.57
CA ALA A 16 12.07 16.62 -11.30
C ALA A 16 13.49 17.14 -11.03
N ARG A 17 14.47 16.71 -11.84
CA ARG A 17 15.70 17.50 -12.01
C ARG A 17 15.31 18.76 -12.76
N PRO A 18 15.49 19.96 -12.20
CA PRO A 18 15.43 21.17 -13.01
C PRO A 18 16.73 21.27 -13.80
N SER A 19 16.66 21.01 -15.10
CA SER A 19 17.62 21.55 -16.05
C SER A 19 17.55 23.07 -15.95
N GLN A 20 18.66 23.68 -15.54
CA GLN A 20 18.80 25.12 -15.35
C GLN A 20 18.70 25.84 -16.70
N THR A 21 17.56 26.50 -16.98
CA THR A 21 17.55 27.69 -17.84
C THR A 21 16.44 28.67 -17.44
N GLN A 22 16.88 29.79 -16.87
CA GLN A 22 16.31 31.16 -16.75
C GLN A 22 14.79 31.45 -16.78
N VAL A 23 14.34 32.00 -15.64
CA VAL A 23 13.44 33.17 -15.37
C VAL A 23 12.10 33.31 -16.12
N GLN A 24 10.99 33.09 -15.41
CA GLN A 24 9.71 33.83 -15.55
C GLN A 24 8.85 33.72 -14.27
N PRO A 25 8.27 34.82 -13.73
CA PRO A 25 7.52 34.79 -12.47
C PRO A 25 5.99 34.70 -12.70
N HIS A 26 5.48 33.53 -13.10
CA HIS A 26 4.05 33.14 -13.01
C HIS A 26 4.03 31.61 -13.16
N SER A 27 3.45 30.79 -12.29
CA SER A 27 2.17 30.85 -11.61
C SER A 27 2.22 29.91 -10.40
N LYS A 28 1.30 30.12 -9.45
CA LYS A 28 1.05 29.30 -8.26
C LYS A 28 1.25 27.82 -8.58
N SER A 29 2.16 27.14 -7.88
CA SER A 29 2.32 25.68 -7.95
C SER A 29 0.93 25.05 -7.86
N SER A 30 0.40 24.58 -8.99
CA SER A 30 -0.88 23.92 -9.01
C SER A 30 -0.70 22.66 -8.19
N ASN A 31 -1.21 22.67 -6.96
CA ASN A 31 -1.28 21.48 -6.14
C ASN A 31 -2.18 20.51 -6.92
N LEU A 32 -1.56 19.64 -7.72
CA LEU A 32 -2.23 18.61 -8.50
C LEU A 32 -2.83 17.62 -7.51
N LEU A 33 -4.05 17.93 -7.08
CA LEU A 33 -4.82 17.11 -6.15
C LEU A 33 -5.28 15.86 -6.91
N VAL A 34 -4.48 14.80 -6.80
CA VAL A 34 -4.86 13.46 -7.23
C VAL A 34 -5.58 12.77 -6.08
N LYS A 35 -6.70 12.09 -6.37
CA LYS A 35 -7.47 11.36 -5.38
C LYS A 35 -7.69 9.93 -5.86
N PHE A 36 -7.39 8.97 -4.99
CA PHE A 36 -7.68 7.56 -5.19
C PHE A 36 -8.77 7.10 -4.23
N ARG A 37 -9.58 6.14 -4.69
CA ARG A 37 -10.39 5.26 -3.85
C ARG A 37 -9.63 3.93 -3.74
N ALA A 38 -9.40 3.49 -2.51
CA ALA A 38 -8.77 2.20 -2.25
C ALA A 38 -9.82 1.20 -1.76
N HIS A 39 -9.76 -0.02 -2.27
CA HIS A 39 -10.41 -1.20 -1.72
C HIS A 39 -9.36 -2.14 -1.15
N LEU A 40 -9.70 -2.85 -0.07
CA LEU A 40 -8.81 -3.79 0.61
C LEU A 40 -9.56 -5.09 0.79
N ASP A 41 -9.06 -6.17 0.21
CA ASP A 41 -9.57 -7.51 0.41
C ASP A 41 -8.53 -8.36 1.13
N ILE A 42 -9.02 -9.22 2.02
CA ILE A 42 -8.19 -10.17 2.74
C ILE A 42 -8.81 -11.54 2.51
N LYS A 43 -8.00 -12.50 2.06
CA LYS A 43 -8.35 -13.92 2.07
C LYS A 43 -7.49 -14.67 3.08
N GLU A 44 -8.07 -15.60 3.80
CA GLU A 44 -7.37 -16.46 4.75
C GLU A 44 -7.29 -17.90 4.25
N HIS A 45 -6.15 -18.53 4.49
CA HIS A 45 -6.01 -19.96 4.24
C HIS A 45 -6.99 -20.76 5.12
N ASP A 46 -7.78 -21.66 4.54
CA ASP A 46 -8.79 -22.44 5.25
C ASP A 46 -8.22 -23.65 6.02
N GLY A 47 -6.94 -23.98 5.78
CA GLY A 47 -6.27 -25.17 6.34
C GLY A 47 -6.45 -26.43 5.50
N LYS A 48 -7.18 -26.34 4.39
CA LYS A 48 -7.49 -27.42 3.44
C LYS A 48 -6.93 -27.15 2.05
N GLY A 49 -6.16 -26.08 1.87
CA GLY A 49 -5.47 -25.72 0.64
C GLY A 49 -6.11 -24.54 -0.11
N ASN A 50 -7.20 -23.96 0.39
CA ASN A 50 -7.88 -22.85 -0.26
C ASN A 50 -7.73 -21.53 0.52
N PHE A 51 -8.06 -20.43 -0.15
CA PHE A 51 -8.12 -19.10 0.44
C PHE A 51 -9.55 -18.55 0.37
N GLU A 52 -10.13 -18.21 1.51
CA GLU A 52 -11.49 -17.69 1.62
C GLU A 52 -11.51 -16.22 2.02
N PHE A 53 -12.45 -15.44 1.45
CA PHE A 53 -12.59 -14.02 1.79
C PHE A 53 -12.97 -13.83 3.26
N VAL A 54 -12.23 -12.95 3.93
CA VAL A 54 -12.57 -12.49 5.27
C VAL A 54 -13.62 -11.39 5.17
N GLN A 55 -14.80 -11.67 5.71
CA GLN A 55 -15.87 -10.68 5.80
C GLN A 55 -15.48 -9.53 6.74
N ARG A 56 -15.75 -8.30 6.31
CA ARG A 56 -15.65 -7.13 7.19
C ARG A 56 -16.85 -7.15 8.14
N SER A 57 -16.58 -6.90 9.42
CA SER A 57 -17.65 -6.61 10.39
C SER A 57 -18.27 -5.23 10.14
N ASP A 58 -19.43 -4.96 10.76
CA ASP A 58 -20.17 -3.68 10.66
C ASP A 58 -19.31 -2.45 11.00
N LYS A 59 -18.25 -2.64 11.79
CA LYS A 59 -17.30 -1.58 12.16
C LYS A 59 -16.19 -1.37 11.12
N ALA A 60 -16.31 -1.95 9.93
CA ALA A 60 -15.30 -1.99 8.87
C ALA A 60 -13.92 -2.51 9.36
N VAL A 61 -13.95 -3.51 10.23
CA VAL A 61 -12.76 -4.20 10.75
C VAL A 61 -12.77 -5.66 10.30
N PHE A 62 -11.60 -6.16 9.89
CA PHE A 62 -11.37 -7.58 9.64
C PHE A 62 -11.05 -8.30 10.95
N LYS A 63 -11.74 -9.42 11.20
CA LYS A 63 -11.36 -10.36 12.27
C LYS A 63 -10.54 -11.46 11.61
N LEU A 64 -9.28 -11.56 12.01
CA LEU A 64 -8.32 -12.46 11.38
C LEU A 64 -7.94 -13.57 12.35
N ARG A 65 -7.88 -14.80 11.83
CA ARG A 65 -7.33 -15.94 12.56
C ARG A 65 -5.85 -15.74 12.79
N LYS A 66 -5.42 -16.03 14.01
CA LYS A 66 -4.01 -16.03 14.40
C LYS A 66 -3.28 -17.13 13.61
N ASP A 67 -1.99 -16.91 13.34
CA ASP A 67 -1.08 -17.95 12.83
C ASP A 67 -1.52 -18.58 11.48
N MET A 68 -2.35 -17.87 10.72
CA MET A 68 -2.81 -18.29 9.39
C MET A 68 -2.35 -17.34 8.30
N SER A 69 -1.79 -17.91 7.24
CA SER A 69 -1.39 -17.21 6.02
C SER A 69 -2.58 -16.50 5.37
N LYS A 70 -2.31 -15.32 4.82
CA LYS A 70 -3.30 -14.43 4.24
C LYS A 70 -2.84 -13.92 2.89
N LYS A 71 -3.79 -13.73 1.99
CA LYS A 71 -3.61 -12.95 0.76
C LYS A 71 -4.25 -11.60 0.97
N ILE A 72 -3.46 -10.55 0.83
CA ILE A 72 -3.88 -9.15 0.96
C ILE A 72 -3.93 -8.57 -0.44
N SER A 73 -5.07 -8.01 -0.84
CA SER A 73 -5.24 -7.35 -2.14
C SER A 73 -5.71 -5.91 -1.93
N VAL A 74 -5.01 -4.95 -2.51
CA VAL A 74 -5.39 -3.54 -2.52
C VAL A 74 -5.71 -3.13 -3.95
N THR A 75 -6.95 -2.68 -4.18
CA THR A 75 -7.36 -2.13 -5.47
C THR A 75 -7.43 -0.61 -5.40
N LEU A 76 -6.69 0.07 -6.27
CA LEU A 76 -6.64 1.52 -6.38
C LEU A 76 -7.41 1.98 -7.61
N HIS A 77 -8.39 2.85 -7.41
CA HIS A 77 -9.14 3.50 -8.46
C HIS A 77 -8.90 5.01 -8.38
N GLN A 78 -8.29 5.60 -9.40
CA GLN A 78 -8.14 7.06 -9.46
C GLN A 78 -9.50 7.70 -9.73
N ILE A 79 -9.94 8.59 -8.84
CA ILE A 79 -11.25 9.24 -8.92
C ILE A 79 -11.15 10.74 -9.23
N ARG A 80 -9.96 11.34 -9.16
CA ARG A 80 -9.73 12.76 -9.53
C ARG A 80 -8.27 13.01 -9.87
N GLY A 81 -8.02 13.98 -10.75
CA GLY A 81 -6.69 14.50 -11.09
C GLY A 81 -6.18 13.95 -12.42
N VAL A 82 -4.96 14.35 -12.79
CA VAL A 82 -4.29 13.87 -14.01
C VAL A 82 -4.06 12.37 -13.90
N PRO A 83 -4.44 11.55 -14.91
CA PRO A 83 -4.26 10.10 -14.87
C PRO A 83 -2.82 9.71 -14.56
N LEU A 84 -2.63 8.88 -13.53
CA LEU A 84 -1.31 8.39 -13.15
C LEU A 84 -1.09 6.96 -13.65
N ASN A 85 0.11 6.71 -14.19
CA ASN A 85 0.57 5.38 -14.53
C ASN A 85 1.50 4.86 -13.42
N ILE A 86 1.05 3.89 -12.62
CA ILE A 86 1.87 3.29 -11.57
C ILE A 86 2.79 2.28 -12.25
N LYS A 87 4.08 2.62 -12.36
CA LYS A 87 5.07 1.77 -13.04
C LYS A 87 5.59 0.63 -12.17
N GLN A 88 5.74 0.89 -10.87
CA GLN A 88 6.32 -0.05 -9.92
C GLN A 88 5.70 0.15 -8.54
N CYS A 89 5.45 -0.96 -7.85
CA CYS A 89 5.07 -1.01 -6.45
C CYS A 89 6.06 -1.95 -5.74
N PHE A 90 6.62 -1.50 -4.61
CA PHE A 90 7.68 -2.23 -3.90
C PHE A 90 7.14 -3.15 -2.80
N GLY A 91 5.83 -3.15 -2.56
CA GLY A 91 5.20 -3.91 -1.50
C GLY A 91 4.22 -3.09 -0.69
N MET A 92 3.74 -3.68 0.40
CA MET A 92 2.75 -3.08 1.29
C MET A 92 3.24 -3.11 2.73
N PHE A 93 3.14 -1.99 3.45
CA PHE A 93 3.38 -1.98 4.88
C PHE A 93 2.10 -2.32 5.64
N LEU A 94 2.16 -3.34 6.48
CA LEU A 94 1.06 -3.81 7.31
C LEU A 94 1.34 -3.53 8.79
N ALA A 95 0.36 -3.01 9.51
CA ALA A 95 0.38 -2.90 10.96
C ALA A 95 -0.71 -3.79 11.57
N GLN A 96 -0.36 -4.67 12.50
CA GLN A 96 -1.34 -5.49 13.21
C GLN A 96 -1.81 -4.81 14.50
N GLY A 97 -3.12 -4.57 14.64
CA GLY A 97 -3.75 -4.09 15.87
C GLY A 97 -4.24 -2.64 15.83
N ARG A 98 -4.80 -2.17 16.94
CA ARG A 98 -5.23 -0.76 17.12
C ARG A 98 -4.07 0.04 17.72
N ASN A 99 -3.79 1.23 17.19
CA ASN A 99 -2.74 2.14 17.68
C ASN A 99 -1.32 1.54 17.64
N THR A 100 -0.96 0.94 16.51
CA THR A 100 0.40 0.43 16.27
C THR A 100 1.41 1.57 16.17
N ARG A 101 2.49 1.44 16.95
CA ARG A 101 3.68 2.29 16.81
C ARG A 101 4.27 2.09 15.41
N LYS A 102 4.84 3.14 14.81
CA LYS A 102 5.40 3.09 13.44
C LYS A 102 6.43 1.97 13.23
N ASN A 103 7.16 1.61 14.29
CA ASN A 103 8.14 0.52 14.29
C ASN A 103 7.54 -0.90 14.36
N LYS A 104 6.21 -1.06 14.28
CA LYS A 104 5.52 -2.35 14.17
C LYS A 104 4.91 -2.59 12.79
N LEU A 105 5.34 -1.81 11.79
CA LEU A 105 5.00 -2.07 10.40
C LEU A 105 5.83 -3.25 9.90
N GLN A 106 5.22 -4.09 9.07
CA GLN A 106 5.86 -5.19 8.38
C GLN A 106 5.72 -4.93 6.88
N LEU A 107 6.82 -4.92 6.15
CA LEU A 107 6.81 -4.91 4.70
C LEU A 107 6.38 -6.29 4.19
N LEU A 108 5.34 -6.32 3.37
CA LEU A 108 4.90 -7.47 2.62
C LEU A 108 5.40 -7.32 1.20
N ASP A 109 6.12 -8.34 0.73
CA ASP A 109 6.58 -8.39 -0.65
C ASP A 109 5.40 -8.41 -1.62
N MET A 110 5.52 -7.65 -2.70
CA MET A 110 4.52 -7.67 -3.76
C MET A 110 4.60 -9.00 -4.51
N GLU A 111 3.50 -9.73 -4.54
CA GLU A 111 3.36 -10.96 -5.33
C GLU A 111 2.95 -10.64 -6.78
N MET A 112 1.98 -9.74 -6.94
CA MET A 112 1.50 -9.32 -8.25
C MET A 112 0.98 -7.89 -8.22
N MET A 113 1.03 -7.25 -9.38
CA MET A 113 0.39 -5.98 -9.65
C MET A 113 -0.21 -6.03 -11.05
N GLU A 114 -1.52 -5.79 -11.12
CA GLU A 114 -2.28 -5.79 -12.35
C GLU A 114 -2.97 -4.46 -12.56
N LYS A 115 -3.08 -4.05 -13.82
CA LYS A 115 -3.89 -2.92 -14.24
C LYS A 115 -5.05 -3.45 -15.08
N SER A 116 -6.28 -3.17 -14.66
CA SER A 116 -7.47 -3.50 -15.44
C SER A 116 -7.74 -2.47 -16.54
N ASP A 117 -8.58 -2.85 -17.51
CA ASP A 117 -8.96 -1.99 -18.64
C ASP A 117 -9.67 -0.70 -18.19
N ASP A 118 -10.37 -0.74 -17.06
CA ASP A 118 -11.00 0.43 -16.43
C ASP A 118 -10.01 1.30 -15.63
N GLY A 119 -8.71 1.02 -15.72
CA GLY A 119 -7.63 1.82 -15.16
C GLY A 119 -7.40 1.63 -13.66
N LYS A 120 -8.01 0.63 -13.02
CA LYS A 120 -7.72 0.29 -11.63
C LYS A 120 -6.44 -0.53 -11.53
N TYR A 121 -5.71 -0.36 -10.42
CA TYR A 121 -4.54 -1.18 -10.10
C TYR A 121 -4.87 -2.11 -8.95
N THR A 122 -4.66 -3.41 -9.11
CA THR A 122 -4.76 -4.39 -8.03
C THR A 122 -3.37 -4.87 -7.66
N ILE A 123 -2.97 -4.63 -6.41
CA ILE A 123 -1.69 -5.06 -5.84
C ILE A 123 -1.97 -6.14 -4.82
N GLN A 124 -1.28 -7.28 -4.93
CA GLN A 124 -1.43 -8.40 -3.99
C GLN A 124 -0.12 -8.73 -3.30
N SER A 125 -0.22 -9.12 -2.03
CA SER A 125 0.90 -9.68 -1.26
C SER A 125 0.42 -10.85 -0.41
N ASN A 126 1.34 -11.75 -0.10
CA ASN A 126 1.15 -12.77 0.92
C ASN A 126 1.59 -12.23 2.28
N TRP A 127 0.79 -12.50 3.31
CA TRP A 127 1.14 -12.26 4.70
C TRP A 127 1.13 -13.58 5.44
N ASP A 128 2.32 -14.06 5.80
CA ASP A 128 2.49 -15.20 6.67
C ASP A 128 2.88 -14.73 8.09
N PRO A 129 1.98 -14.80 9.08
CA PRO A 129 2.29 -14.40 10.44
C PRO A 129 3.29 -15.33 11.14
N LEU A 130 3.49 -16.57 10.65
CA LEU A 130 4.48 -17.52 11.16
C LEU A 130 5.78 -17.50 10.35
N GLY A 131 5.74 -16.91 9.16
CA GLY A 131 6.88 -16.83 8.25
C GLY A 131 8.03 -16.04 8.86
N HIS A 132 9.25 -16.52 8.61
CA HIS A 132 10.44 -15.72 8.85
C HIS A 132 10.46 -14.60 7.80
N TYR A 133 10.12 -13.38 8.20
CA TYR A 133 10.25 -12.19 7.34
C TYR A 133 11.69 -12.13 6.79
N PRO A 134 11.89 -11.73 5.52
CA PRO A 134 13.23 -11.58 4.96
C PRO A 134 14.04 -10.66 5.88
N LYS A 135 15.06 -11.21 6.56
CA LYS A 135 15.93 -10.42 7.47
C LYS A 135 16.54 -9.23 6.74
N GLU A 136 16.77 -9.39 5.45
CA GLU A 136 17.27 -8.37 4.53
C GLU A 136 16.38 -7.13 4.46
N LEU A 137 15.07 -7.22 4.69
CA LEU A 137 14.15 -6.08 4.67
C LEU A 137 13.74 -5.62 6.07
N ALA A 138 14.18 -6.33 7.12
CA ALA A 138 13.87 -5.97 8.51
C ALA A 138 14.40 -4.58 8.87
N HIS A 139 15.55 -4.17 8.31
CA HIS A 139 16.14 -2.85 8.52
C HIS A 139 15.27 -1.69 8.00
N LEU A 140 14.36 -1.94 7.04
CA LEU A 140 13.41 -0.93 6.57
C LEU A 140 12.34 -0.59 7.61
N ASN A 141 12.21 -1.42 8.66
CA ASN A 141 11.31 -1.16 9.78
C ASN A 141 11.99 -0.39 10.93
N GLU A 142 13.30 -0.15 10.83
CA GLU A 142 14.06 0.63 11.80
C GLU A 142 13.98 2.13 11.47
N GLU A 143 13.89 2.97 12.50
CA GLU A 143 13.88 4.42 12.32
C GLU A 143 15.29 4.87 11.88
N THR A 144 15.38 5.54 10.73
CA THR A 144 16.67 6.07 10.26
C THR A 144 17.19 7.08 11.29
N ALA A 145 18.47 6.94 11.68
CA ALA A 145 19.11 7.88 12.58
C ALA A 145 18.95 9.32 12.05
N LYS A 146 18.67 10.26 12.97
CA LYS A 146 18.44 11.67 12.65
C LYS A 146 19.68 12.36 12.12
#